data_AF-X1IJA3-F1
#
_entry.id   AF-X1IJA3-F1
#
_cell.length_a   1.000
_cell.length_b   1.000
_cell.length_c   1.000
_cell.angle_alpha   90.00
_cell.angle_beta   90.00
_cell.angle_gamma   90.00
#
_symmetry.space_group_name_H-M   'P 1'
#
loop_
_entity.id
_entity.type
_entity.pdbx_description
1 polymer ?
#
loop_
_entity_poly.entity_id
_entity_poly.type
_entity_poly.pdbx_seq_one_letter_code
_entity_poly.pdbx_strand_id
1 'polypeptide(L)'
;MALIILFWIFAILLILFIVSLLAVGFFFLIKGNQNKMKNLIVIGMGFIAMVIGFIGSFVFNLGFAFQEVFVFIGFVSLVVFTNMTFYKGRKSKAKVVLIVTVILGTIQLILMTLHVYFSINTYYFRVTLDVPYTFLVFNWMAWSSYSAYQKIKNKNIQPWIKVRYKLVAFVSFILSFSNIPEYFQPVGTTWGDPDNLISLAVFGTTAVISVIFAIGFSLAWMMPNWLKKFFNRNYQLLDEKEYTEEELMNLIR
;
A
#
# COMPACT_ATOMS: atom_id res chain seq x y z
N MET A 1 28.10 -3.07 17.26
CA MET A 1 27.71 -4.50 17.05
C MET A 1 26.20 -4.71 17.11
N ALA A 2 25.49 -4.34 18.20
CA ALA A 2 24.03 -4.50 18.28
C ALA A 2 23.25 -3.71 17.20
N LEU A 3 23.63 -2.46 16.92
CA LEU A 3 22.98 -1.63 15.90
C LEU A 3 23.16 -2.19 14.48
N ILE A 4 24.32 -2.77 14.19
CA ILE A 4 24.61 -3.42 12.90
C ILE A 4 23.70 -4.66 12.72
N ILE A 5 23.52 -5.46 13.78
CA ILE A 5 22.59 -6.60 13.73
C ILE A 5 21.16 -6.12 13.46
N LEU A 6 20.74 -5.05 14.13
CA LEU A 6 19.41 -4.47 13.95
C LEU A 6 19.20 -3.93 12.52
N PHE A 7 20.21 -3.30 11.93
CA PHE A 7 20.21 -2.88 10.53
C PHE A 7 19.93 -4.06 9.60
N TRP A 8 20.64 -5.18 9.76
CA TRP A 8 20.43 -6.36 8.92
C TRP A 8 19.03 -6.96 9.09
N ILE A 9 18.48 -6.94 10.31
CA ILE A 9 17.08 -7.36 10.55
C ILE A 9 16.13 -6.47 9.74
N PHE A 10 16.30 -5.15 9.78
CA PHE A 10 15.43 -4.22 9.04
C PHE A 10 15.63 -4.31 7.52
N ALA A 11 16.85 -4.57 7.05
CA ALA A 11 17.11 -4.85 5.65
C ALA A 11 16.39 -6.13 5.18
N ILE A 12 16.37 -7.17 6.00
CA ILE A 12 15.59 -8.40 5.71
C ILE A 12 14.09 -8.09 5.64
N LEU A 13 13.56 -7.23 6.53
CA LEU A 13 12.16 -6.80 6.44
C LEU A 13 11.87 -6.03 5.15
N LEU A 14 12.79 -5.15 4.72
CA LEU A 14 12.66 -4.45 3.43
C LEU A 14 12.65 -5.43 2.25
N ILE A 15 13.53 -6.43 2.25
CA ILE A 15 13.54 -7.49 1.22
C ILE A 15 12.21 -8.23 1.23
N LEU A 16 11.70 -8.60 2.41
CA LEU A 16 10.43 -9.30 2.55
C LEU A 16 9.25 -8.45 2.05
N PHE A 17 9.26 -7.15 2.29
CA PHE A 17 8.31 -6.19 1.73
C PHE A 17 8.35 -6.19 0.19
N ILE A 18 9.54 -6.05 -0.40
CA ILE A 18 9.74 -6.03 -1.86
C ILE A 18 9.24 -7.34 -2.49
N VAL A 19 9.64 -8.49 -1.93
CA VAL A 19 9.25 -9.81 -2.43
C VAL A 19 7.74 -10.02 -2.30
N SER A 20 7.13 -9.61 -1.19
CA SER A 20 5.68 -9.70 -0.99
C SER A 20 4.90 -8.85 -2.00
N LEU A 21 5.32 -7.60 -2.22
CA LEU A 21 4.69 -6.73 -3.22
C LEU A 21 4.84 -7.29 -4.63
N LEU A 22 6.01 -7.82 -4.97
CA LEU A 22 6.26 -8.41 -6.28
C LEU A 22 5.36 -9.64 -6.51
N ALA A 23 5.29 -10.53 -5.53
CA ALA A 23 4.44 -11.72 -5.58
C ALA A 23 2.95 -11.36 -5.77
N VAL A 24 2.45 -10.39 -5.01
CA VAL A 24 1.07 -9.89 -5.16
C VAL A 24 0.86 -9.18 -6.49
N GLY A 25 1.82 -8.38 -6.94
CA GLY A 25 1.79 -7.69 -8.22
C GLY A 25 1.59 -8.68 -9.37
N PHE A 26 2.43 -9.72 -9.44
CA PHE A 26 2.28 -10.79 -10.42
C PHE A 26 0.97 -11.56 -10.27
N PHE A 27 0.58 -11.91 -9.04
CA PHE A 27 -0.71 -12.57 -8.79
C PHE A 27 -1.87 -11.77 -9.37
N PHE A 28 -1.89 -10.45 -9.16
CA PHE A 28 -2.93 -9.58 -9.71
C PHE A 28 -2.89 -9.41 -11.21
N LEU A 29 -1.70 -9.36 -11.83
CA LEU A 29 -1.61 -9.35 -13.29
C LEU A 29 -2.18 -10.63 -13.89
N ILE A 30 -1.79 -11.79 -13.34
CA ILE A 30 -2.25 -13.11 -13.82
C ILE A 30 -3.77 -13.22 -13.64
N LYS A 31 -4.28 -13.00 -12.43
CA LYS A 31 -5.73 -13.10 -12.16
C LYS A 31 -6.54 -12.03 -12.87
N GLY A 32 -6.01 -10.80 -12.93
CA GLY A 32 -6.61 -9.69 -13.64
C GLY A 32 -6.77 -9.99 -15.12
N ASN A 33 -5.75 -10.57 -15.76
CA ASN A 33 -5.81 -10.96 -17.16
C ASN A 33 -6.76 -12.15 -17.39
N GLN A 34 -6.65 -13.20 -16.58
CA GLN A 34 -7.52 -14.39 -16.66
C GLN A 34 -9.01 -14.04 -16.54
N ASN A 35 -9.36 -13.15 -15.62
CA ASN A 35 -10.74 -12.78 -15.31
C ASN A 35 -11.17 -11.47 -15.98
N LYS A 36 -10.35 -10.86 -16.85
CA LYS A 36 -10.59 -9.54 -17.48
C LYS A 36 -10.89 -8.41 -16.48
N MET A 37 -10.33 -8.50 -15.28
CA MET A 37 -10.53 -7.56 -14.18
C MET A 37 -9.51 -6.43 -14.22
N LYS A 38 -9.87 -5.33 -14.90
CA LYS A 38 -8.99 -4.16 -15.11
C LYS A 38 -8.47 -3.54 -13.81
N ASN A 39 -9.25 -3.56 -12.73
CA ASN A 39 -8.83 -3.04 -11.44
C ASN A 39 -7.60 -3.80 -10.90
N LEU A 40 -7.61 -5.13 -10.95
CA LEU A 40 -6.47 -5.96 -10.51
C LEU A 40 -5.22 -5.69 -11.37
N ILE A 41 -5.39 -5.53 -12.69
CA ILE A 41 -4.27 -5.22 -13.58
C ILE A 41 -3.62 -3.88 -13.20
N VAL A 42 -4.43 -2.84 -12.95
CA VAL A 42 -3.92 -1.51 -12.55
C VAL A 42 -3.11 -1.58 -11.26
N ILE A 43 -3.63 -2.22 -10.21
CA ILE A 43 -2.88 -2.31 -8.96
C ILE A 43 -1.66 -3.23 -9.07
N GLY A 44 -1.74 -4.29 -9.87
CA GLY A 44 -0.62 -5.18 -10.15
C GLY A 44 0.55 -4.44 -10.81
N MET A 45 0.27 -3.61 -11.82
CA MET A 45 1.26 -2.74 -12.44
C MET A 45 1.83 -1.73 -11.43
N GLY A 46 0.98 -1.12 -10.61
CA GLY A 46 1.41 -0.18 -9.56
C GLY A 46 2.37 -0.80 -8.54
N PHE A 47 2.12 -2.04 -8.12
CA PHE A 47 3.00 -2.75 -7.17
C PHE A 47 4.33 -3.14 -7.81
N ILE A 48 4.31 -3.60 -9.07
CA ILE A 48 5.55 -3.89 -9.81
C ILE A 48 6.36 -2.60 -10.03
N ALA A 49 5.69 -1.48 -10.35
CA ALA A 49 6.34 -0.18 -10.44
C ALA A 49 7.05 0.17 -9.14
N MET A 50 6.38 0.11 -7.99
CA MET A 50 7.02 0.36 -6.69
C MET A 50 8.25 -0.53 -6.46
N VAL A 51 8.14 -1.83 -6.76
CA VAL A 51 9.27 -2.76 -6.64
C VAL A 51 10.45 -2.35 -7.52
N ILE A 52 10.20 -1.94 -8.77
CA ILE A 52 11.25 -1.42 -9.67
C ILE A 52 11.92 -0.19 -9.06
N GLY A 53 11.13 0.73 -8.45
CA GLY A 53 11.65 1.90 -7.75
C GLY A 53 12.62 1.55 -6.62
N PHE A 54 12.20 0.64 -5.72
CA PHE A 54 13.02 0.18 -4.60
C PHE A 54 14.28 -0.56 -5.09
N ILE A 55 14.15 -1.50 -6.03
CA ILE A 55 15.31 -2.22 -6.57
C ILE A 55 16.27 -1.25 -7.28
N GLY A 56 15.75 -0.32 -8.07
CA GLY A 56 16.54 0.72 -8.74
C GLY A 56 17.36 1.57 -7.77
N SER A 57 16.75 2.00 -6.67
CA SER A 57 17.42 2.80 -5.65
C SER A 57 18.43 1.97 -4.83
N PHE A 58 18.03 0.83 -4.27
CA PHE A 58 18.86 0.07 -3.33
C PHE A 58 19.90 -0.85 -3.98
N VAL A 59 19.60 -1.43 -5.15
CA VAL A 59 20.49 -2.40 -5.82
C VAL A 59 21.32 -1.72 -6.89
N PHE A 60 20.71 -0.83 -7.67
CA PHE A 60 21.37 -0.17 -8.80
C PHE A 60 21.85 1.26 -8.51
N ASN A 61 21.64 1.75 -7.28
CA ASN A 61 22.05 3.08 -6.84
C ASN A 61 21.57 4.23 -7.76
N LEU A 62 20.36 4.10 -8.32
CA LEU A 62 19.75 5.11 -9.19
C LEU A 62 19.21 6.33 -8.40
N GLY A 63 19.33 6.30 -7.08
CA GLY A 63 18.98 7.39 -6.16
C GLY A 63 17.49 7.40 -5.75
N PHE A 64 17.21 8.12 -4.67
CA PHE A 64 15.86 8.17 -4.09
C PHE A 64 14.84 8.88 -4.99
N ALA A 65 15.27 9.85 -5.82
CA ALA A 65 14.36 10.48 -6.79
C ALA A 65 13.81 9.48 -7.81
N PHE A 66 14.62 8.50 -8.23
CA PHE A 66 14.16 7.41 -9.09
C PHE A 66 13.08 6.59 -8.39
N GLN A 67 13.32 6.17 -7.13
CA GLN A 67 12.34 5.44 -6.34
C GLN A 67 11.01 6.21 -6.21
N GLU A 68 11.06 7.50 -5.91
CA GLU A 68 9.86 8.32 -5.71
C GLU A 68 8.98 8.41 -6.95
N VAL A 69 9.55 8.44 -8.16
CA VAL A 69 8.75 8.41 -9.41
C VAL A 69 7.92 7.13 -9.50
N PHE A 70 8.50 6.00 -9.11
CA PHE A 70 7.83 4.70 -9.12
C PHE A 70 6.83 4.53 -7.96
N VAL A 71 7.14 5.10 -6.78
CA VAL A 71 6.19 5.20 -5.66
C VAL A 71 4.98 6.03 -6.05
N PHE A 72 5.19 7.17 -6.72
CA PHE A 72 4.14 8.03 -7.25
C PHE A 72 3.20 7.26 -8.20
N ILE A 73 3.77 6.49 -9.14
CA ILE A 73 2.99 5.61 -10.03
C ILE A 73 2.18 4.59 -9.22
N GLY A 74 2.79 3.98 -8.20
CA GLY A 74 2.11 3.07 -7.29
C GLY A 74 0.91 3.69 -6.57
N PHE A 75 1.07 4.89 -6.03
CA PHE A 75 0.02 5.60 -5.29
C PHE A 75 -1.14 6.02 -6.20
N VAL A 76 -0.82 6.55 -7.39
CA VAL A 76 -1.83 6.85 -8.42
C VAL A 76 -2.62 5.59 -8.79
N SER A 77 -1.91 4.47 -9.00
CA SER A 77 -2.52 3.17 -9.32
C SER A 77 -3.41 2.68 -8.18
N LEU A 78 -3.03 2.90 -6.92
CA LEU A 78 -3.84 2.55 -5.74
C LEU A 78 -5.12 3.37 -5.64
N VAL A 79 -5.08 4.66 -5.95
CA VAL A 79 -6.28 5.52 -5.98
C VAL A 79 -7.23 5.09 -7.10
N VAL A 80 -6.68 4.81 -8.29
CA VAL A 80 -7.47 4.30 -9.43
C VAL A 80 -8.08 2.94 -9.09
N PHE A 81 -7.31 2.02 -8.52
CA PHE A 81 -7.79 0.73 -8.04
C PHE A 81 -8.92 0.88 -7.01
N THR A 82 -8.74 1.74 -6.01
CA THR A 82 -9.73 1.98 -4.96
C THR A 82 -11.04 2.48 -5.57
N ASN A 83 -10.98 3.38 -6.54
CA ASN A 83 -12.17 3.85 -7.26
C ASN A 83 -12.84 2.73 -8.07
N MET A 84 -12.07 1.99 -8.85
CA MET A 84 -12.60 0.92 -9.70
C MET A 84 -13.21 -0.20 -8.87
N THR A 85 -12.63 -0.53 -7.72
CA THR A 85 -13.08 -1.62 -6.83
C THR A 85 -14.23 -1.19 -5.91
N PHE A 86 -14.17 0.00 -5.30
CA PHE A 86 -15.16 0.37 -4.29
C PHE A 86 -16.21 1.34 -4.79
N TYR A 87 -16.09 1.93 -5.99
CA TYR A 87 -17.04 2.96 -6.46
C TYR A 87 -17.55 2.77 -7.90
N LYS A 88 -17.35 1.60 -8.53
CA LYS A 88 -17.90 1.31 -9.87
C LYS A 88 -19.41 1.58 -9.92
N GLY A 89 -19.81 2.53 -10.78
CA GLY A 89 -21.21 2.91 -10.99
C GLY A 89 -21.82 3.81 -9.90
N ARG A 90 -21.01 4.46 -9.06
CA ARG A 90 -21.49 5.38 -7.99
C ARG A 90 -20.84 6.75 -8.06
N LYS A 91 -21.52 7.75 -7.48
CA LYS A 91 -20.90 9.04 -7.20
C LYS A 91 -19.72 8.81 -6.25
N SER A 92 -18.55 9.29 -6.65
CA SER A 92 -17.29 9.07 -5.95
C SER A 92 -16.52 10.37 -5.92
N LYS A 93 -15.89 10.66 -4.77
CA LYS A 93 -14.90 11.75 -4.66
C LYS A 93 -13.55 11.35 -5.26
N ALA A 94 -13.42 10.16 -5.86
CA ALA A 94 -12.16 9.66 -6.42
C ALA A 94 -11.51 10.59 -7.43
N LYS A 95 -12.27 11.36 -8.23
CA LYS A 95 -11.68 12.37 -9.12
C LYS A 95 -10.91 13.43 -8.32
N VAL A 96 -11.50 13.91 -7.23
CA VAL A 96 -10.87 14.89 -6.33
C VAL A 96 -9.67 14.26 -5.63
N VAL A 97 -9.81 13.05 -5.07
CA VAL A 97 -8.69 12.34 -4.43
C VAL A 97 -7.54 12.14 -5.42
N LEU A 98 -7.82 11.69 -6.64
CA LEU A 98 -6.81 11.50 -7.69
C LEU A 98 -6.12 12.81 -8.06
N ILE A 99 -6.86 13.90 -8.27
CA ILE A 99 -6.28 15.21 -8.58
C ILE A 99 -5.36 15.66 -7.44
N VAL A 100 -5.81 15.56 -6.19
CA VAL A 100 -5.00 15.95 -5.02
C VAL A 100 -3.77 15.04 -4.88
N THR A 101 -3.90 13.72 -5.08
CA THR A 101 -2.77 12.78 -5.11
C THR A 101 -1.76 13.15 -6.20
N VAL A 102 -2.21 13.51 -7.40
CA VAL A 102 -1.31 13.94 -8.50
C VAL A 102 -0.60 15.25 -8.15
N ILE A 103 -1.32 16.23 -7.59
CA ILE A 103 -0.74 17.51 -7.18
C ILE A 103 0.30 17.29 -6.07
N LEU A 104 -0.05 16.58 -5.00
CA LEU A 104 0.85 16.32 -3.88
C LEU A 104 2.08 15.50 -4.32
N GLY A 105 1.89 14.47 -5.14
CA GLY A 105 3.00 13.66 -5.66
C GLY A 105 3.92 14.46 -6.59
N THR A 106 3.38 15.35 -7.42
CA THR A 106 4.19 16.24 -8.27
C THR A 106 5.00 17.22 -7.42
N ILE A 107 4.37 17.82 -6.41
CA ILE A 107 5.07 18.70 -5.45
C ILE A 107 6.18 17.92 -4.75
N GLN A 108 5.91 16.69 -4.31
CA GLN A 108 6.89 15.84 -3.63
C GLN A 108 8.10 15.56 -4.51
N LEU A 109 7.89 15.19 -5.78
CA LEU A 109 8.97 14.96 -6.74
C LEU A 109 9.82 16.22 -6.94
N ILE A 110 9.18 17.39 -7.08
CA ILE A 110 9.88 18.67 -7.21
C ILE A 110 10.70 18.95 -5.95
N LEU A 111 10.11 18.82 -4.75
CA LEU A 111 10.80 19.08 -3.48
C LEU A 111 11.94 18.11 -3.21
N MET A 112 11.81 16.86 -3.66
CA MET A 112 12.88 15.84 -3.58
C MET A 112 14.12 16.30 -4.34
N THR A 113 13.95 16.87 -5.54
CA THR A 113 15.06 17.41 -6.33
C THR A 113 15.58 18.71 -5.75
N LEU A 114 14.69 19.61 -5.30
CA LEU A 114 15.08 20.91 -4.77
C LEU A 114 15.82 20.80 -3.43
N HIS A 115 15.50 19.84 -2.55
CA HIS A 115 16.19 19.73 -1.26
C HIS A 115 17.72 19.61 -1.41
N VAL A 116 18.20 18.98 -2.48
CA VAL A 116 19.64 18.86 -2.78
C VAL A 116 20.31 20.24 -2.96
N TYR A 117 19.56 21.24 -3.40
CA TYR A 117 20.06 22.58 -3.73
C TYR A 117 19.66 23.66 -2.72
N PHE A 118 18.84 23.33 -1.72
CA PHE A 118 18.24 24.29 -0.80
C PHE A 118 18.38 23.89 0.68
N SER A 119 18.02 24.81 1.58
CA SER A 119 18.21 24.69 3.03
C SER A 119 17.48 23.50 3.69
N ILE A 120 17.84 23.23 4.95
CA ILE A 120 17.17 22.27 5.85
C ILE A 120 15.64 22.43 5.93
N ASN A 121 15.12 23.65 5.74
CA ASN A 121 13.68 23.90 5.75
C ASN A 121 12.96 23.19 4.59
N THR A 122 13.62 23.05 3.43
CA THR A 122 13.06 22.34 2.27
C THR A 122 12.88 20.85 2.56
N TYR A 123 13.78 20.25 3.35
CA TYR A 123 13.65 18.87 3.82
C TYR A 123 12.39 18.68 4.65
N TYR A 124 12.23 19.48 5.71
CA TYR A 124 11.09 19.36 6.61
C TYR A 124 9.76 19.71 5.93
N PHE A 125 9.76 20.64 4.98
CA PHE A 125 8.58 20.93 4.18
C PHE A 125 8.16 19.73 3.31
N ARG A 126 9.13 19.08 2.64
CA ARG A 126 8.91 17.84 1.89
C ARG A 126 8.31 16.74 2.78
N VAL A 127 8.96 16.45 3.91
CA VAL A 127 8.50 15.39 4.82
C VAL A 127 7.13 15.71 5.43
N THR A 128 6.86 16.98 5.71
CA THR A 128 5.54 17.42 6.21
C THR A 128 4.44 17.21 5.18
N LEU A 129 4.72 17.42 3.88
CA LEU A 129 3.75 17.19 2.80
C LEU A 129 3.58 15.71 2.46
N ASP A 130 4.57 14.88 2.78
CA ASP A 130 4.51 13.46 2.55
C ASP A 130 3.49 12.74 3.46
N VAL A 131 3.34 13.23 4.69
CA VAL A 131 2.32 12.73 5.64
C VAL A 131 0.90 12.86 5.08
N PRO A 132 0.36 14.04 4.71
CA PRO A 132 -0.98 14.15 4.14
C PRO A 132 -1.09 13.45 2.78
N TYR A 133 0.01 13.31 2.02
CA TYR A 133 0.03 12.57 0.76
C TYR A 133 -0.25 11.07 0.97
N THR A 134 0.58 10.41 1.79
CA THR A 134 0.43 9.01 2.16
C THR A 134 -0.88 8.76 2.92
N PHE A 135 -1.23 9.67 3.84
CA PHE A 135 -2.48 9.59 4.56
C PHE A 135 -3.68 9.62 3.62
N LEU A 136 -3.74 10.56 2.67
CA LEU A 136 -4.84 10.65 1.70
C LEU A 136 -5.03 9.34 0.92
N VAL A 137 -3.94 8.79 0.38
CA VAL A 137 -3.97 7.61 -0.49
C VAL A 137 -4.43 6.36 0.27
N PHE A 138 -3.79 6.07 1.41
CA PHE A 138 -4.07 4.85 2.16
C PHE A 138 -5.30 4.96 3.05
N ASN A 139 -5.58 6.13 3.64
CA ASN A 139 -6.80 6.34 4.42
C ASN A 139 -8.04 6.27 3.51
N TRP A 140 -7.97 6.80 2.28
CA TRP A 140 -9.06 6.64 1.32
C TRP A 140 -9.34 5.18 1.00
N MET A 141 -8.29 4.36 0.80
CA MET A 141 -8.45 2.92 0.63
C MET A 141 -9.06 2.26 1.86
N ALA A 142 -8.56 2.62 3.05
CA ALA A 142 -9.03 2.08 4.32
C ALA A 142 -10.52 2.34 4.52
N TRP A 143 -10.94 3.61 4.35
CA TRP A 143 -12.33 4.04 4.46
C TRP A 143 -13.22 3.34 3.43
N SER A 144 -12.76 3.25 2.18
CA SER A 144 -13.52 2.65 1.09
C SER A 144 -13.75 1.16 1.33
N SER A 145 -12.73 0.45 1.80
CA SER A 145 -12.84 -0.97 2.14
C SER A 145 -13.70 -1.19 3.38
N TYR A 146 -13.57 -0.35 4.41
CA TYR A 146 -14.41 -0.42 5.60
C TYR A 146 -15.88 -0.15 5.29
N SER A 147 -16.17 0.85 4.44
CA SER A 147 -17.52 1.14 3.98
C SER A 147 -18.13 -0.05 3.24
N ALA A 148 -17.35 -0.72 2.37
CA ALA A 148 -17.77 -1.94 1.70
C ALA A 148 -18.06 -3.07 2.70
N TYR A 149 -17.19 -3.28 3.70
CA TYR A 149 -17.42 -4.24 4.79
C TYR A 149 -18.73 -3.97 5.53
N GLN A 150 -19.02 -2.71 5.90
CA GLN A 150 -20.24 -2.33 6.61
C GLN A 150 -21.52 -2.67 5.83
N LYS A 151 -21.47 -2.66 4.50
CA LYS A 151 -22.61 -3.03 3.64
C LYS A 151 -22.83 -4.53 3.55
N ILE A 152 -21.77 -5.34 3.64
CA ILE A 152 -21.84 -6.79 3.49
C ILE A 152 -21.84 -7.56 4.81
N LYS A 153 -21.50 -6.92 5.94
CA LYS A 153 -21.32 -7.60 7.24
C LYS A 153 -22.57 -8.41 7.67
N ASN A 154 -23.75 -7.88 7.40
CA ASN A 154 -25.04 -8.50 7.75
C ASN A 154 -25.64 -9.35 6.63
N LYS A 155 -25.03 -9.36 5.43
CA LYS A 155 -25.50 -10.18 4.31
C LYS A 155 -25.05 -11.63 4.48
N ASN A 156 -25.83 -12.58 3.96
CA ASN A 156 -25.45 -14.00 3.93
C ASN A 156 -24.42 -14.24 2.81
N ILE A 157 -23.17 -13.84 3.09
CA ILE A 157 -22.02 -13.95 2.20
C ILE A 157 -20.92 -14.69 2.97
N GLN A 158 -20.12 -15.46 2.24
CA GLN A 158 -18.98 -16.21 2.78
C GLN A 158 -18.13 -15.32 3.72
N PRO A 159 -17.90 -15.75 4.98
CA PRO A 159 -17.18 -14.97 5.99
C PRO A 159 -15.80 -14.47 5.57
N TRP A 160 -15.04 -15.26 4.78
CA TRP A 160 -13.71 -14.84 4.33
C TRP A 160 -13.74 -13.57 3.47
N ILE A 161 -14.84 -13.29 2.76
CA ILE A 161 -15.02 -12.06 1.95
C ILE A 161 -15.18 -10.85 2.88
N LYS A 162 -15.93 -11.02 3.98
CA LYS A 162 -16.07 -9.99 5.01
C LYS A 162 -14.72 -9.71 5.67
N VAL A 163 -13.95 -10.75 5.96
CA VAL A 163 -12.61 -10.63 6.53
C VAL A 163 -11.65 -9.95 5.57
N ARG A 164 -11.69 -10.24 4.26
CA ARG A 164 -10.89 -9.54 3.24
C ARG A 164 -11.02 -8.03 3.37
N TYR A 165 -12.24 -7.48 3.33
CA TYR A 165 -12.43 -6.03 3.39
C TYR A 165 -12.08 -5.44 4.76
N LYS A 166 -12.34 -6.16 5.85
CA LYS A 166 -11.90 -5.74 7.18
C LYS A 166 -10.36 -5.68 7.27
N LEU A 167 -9.66 -6.66 6.70
CA LEU A 167 -8.21 -6.74 6.71
C LEU A 167 -7.59 -5.64 5.83
N VAL A 168 -8.08 -5.44 4.60
CA VAL A 168 -7.65 -4.32 3.74
C VAL A 168 -7.86 -2.99 4.46
N ALA A 169 -9.02 -2.77 5.07
CA ALA A 169 -9.27 -1.54 5.82
C ALA A 169 -8.24 -1.30 6.93
N PHE A 170 -7.97 -2.33 7.73
CA PHE A 170 -7.03 -2.26 8.85
C PHE A 170 -5.59 -2.01 8.40
N VAL A 171 -5.09 -2.78 7.43
CA VAL A 171 -3.68 -2.68 7.02
C VAL A 171 -3.40 -1.40 6.24
N SER A 172 -4.36 -0.94 5.42
CA SER A 172 -4.26 0.38 4.76
C SER A 172 -4.30 1.52 5.78
N PHE A 173 -5.12 1.41 6.84
CA PHE A 173 -5.14 2.42 7.89
C PHE A 173 -3.79 2.50 8.61
N ILE A 174 -3.16 1.37 8.95
CA ILE A 174 -1.82 1.36 9.55
C ILE A 174 -0.79 2.01 8.61
N LEU A 175 -0.79 1.62 7.32
CA LEU A 175 0.16 2.17 6.35
C LEU A 175 -0.02 3.69 6.14
N SER A 176 -1.21 4.24 6.39
CA SER A 176 -1.45 5.69 6.27
C SER A 176 -0.57 6.54 7.20
N PHE A 177 0.05 5.95 8.22
CA PHE A 177 0.96 6.60 9.16
C PHE A 177 2.44 6.28 8.91
N SER A 178 2.78 5.58 7.83
CA SER A 178 4.15 5.09 7.60
C SER A 178 5.19 6.18 7.46
N ASN A 179 4.80 7.39 7.05
CA ASN A 179 5.75 8.47 6.77
C ASN A 179 5.90 9.44 7.97
N ILE A 180 5.13 9.24 9.06
CA ILE A 180 5.33 10.01 10.30
C ILE A 180 6.74 9.82 10.89
N PRO A 181 7.30 8.59 10.96
CA PRO A 181 8.66 8.38 11.45
C PRO A 181 9.71 9.20 10.69
N GLU A 182 9.53 9.44 9.38
CA GLU A 182 10.49 10.19 8.57
C GLU A 182 10.66 11.64 9.06
N TYR A 183 9.67 12.22 9.73
CA TYR A 183 9.79 13.55 10.34
C TYR A 183 10.91 13.62 11.39
N PHE A 184 11.25 12.50 12.00
CA PHE A 184 12.30 12.39 13.01
C PHE A 184 13.66 11.98 12.43
N GLN A 185 13.76 11.75 11.11
CA GLN A 185 15.01 11.40 10.47
C GLN A 185 16.01 12.57 10.56
N PRO A 186 17.23 12.35 11.06
CA PRO A 186 18.25 13.40 11.12
C PRO A 186 18.71 13.82 9.72
N VAL A 187 18.78 15.13 9.49
CA VAL A 187 19.16 15.70 8.20
C VAL A 187 20.64 15.44 7.93
N GLY A 188 20.97 15.04 6.70
CA GLY A 188 22.32 14.68 6.30
C GLY A 188 22.77 13.27 6.75
N THR A 189 21.91 12.53 7.44
CA THR A 189 22.17 11.12 7.78
C THR A 189 21.53 10.20 6.76
N THR A 190 22.29 9.21 6.30
CA THR A 190 21.80 8.17 5.38
C THR A 190 20.63 7.41 6.02
N TRP A 191 19.61 7.11 5.22
CA TRP A 191 18.44 6.37 5.70
C TRP A 191 18.85 4.97 6.17
N GLY A 192 18.52 4.63 7.42
CA GLY A 192 18.91 3.35 8.03
C GLY A 192 20.38 3.27 8.45
N ASP A 193 21.08 4.40 8.59
CA ASP A 193 22.46 4.45 9.07
C ASP A 193 22.64 3.68 10.40
N PRO A 194 23.47 2.62 10.44
CA PRO A 194 23.68 1.80 11.64
C PRO A 194 24.43 2.52 12.75
N ASP A 195 25.11 3.63 12.47
CA ASP A 195 25.81 4.43 13.47
C ASP A 195 24.90 5.48 14.12
N ASN A 196 23.70 5.70 13.55
CA ASN A 196 22.69 6.62 14.07
C ASN A 196 21.42 5.88 14.51
N LEU A 197 21.23 5.76 15.83
CA LEU A 197 20.08 5.06 16.42
C LEU A 197 18.72 5.61 15.95
N ILE A 198 18.60 6.93 15.77
CA ILE A 198 17.35 7.56 15.33
C ILE A 198 17.06 7.17 13.88
N SER A 199 18.05 7.27 12.99
CA SER A 199 17.92 6.84 11.60
C SER A 199 17.52 5.36 11.49
N LEU A 200 18.14 4.53 12.32
CA LEU A 200 17.86 3.11 12.38
C LEU A 200 16.43 2.82 12.90
N ALA A 201 15.94 3.56 13.90
CA ALA A 201 14.58 3.42 14.41
C ALA A 201 13.52 3.87 13.39
N VAL A 202 13.78 4.94 12.64
CA VAL A 202 12.92 5.41 11.54
C VAL A 202 12.84 4.34 10.45
N PHE A 203 13.98 3.79 10.03
CA PHE A 203 14.03 2.71 9.04
C PHE A 203 13.29 1.45 9.53
N GLY A 204 13.53 1.02 10.76
CA GLY A 204 12.85 -0.15 11.33
C GLY A 204 11.34 0.00 11.40
N THR A 205 10.86 1.15 11.87
CA THR A 205 9.42 1.44 12.02
C THR A 205 8.74 1.46 10.64
N THR A 206 9.34 2.15 9.67
CA THR A 206 8.82 2.21 8.29
C THR A 206 8.81 0.83 7.64
N ALA A 207 9.86 0.02 7.81
CA ALA A 207 9.94 -1.34 7.30
C ALA A 207 8.90 -2.28 7.91
N VAL A 208 8.71 -2.24 9.24
CA VAL A 208 7.70 -3.05 9.94
C VAL A 208 6.29 -2.72 9.46
N ILE A 209 5.94 -1.44 9.39
CA ILE A 209 4.63 -0.99 8.90
C ILE A 209 4.40 -1.45 7.44
N SER A 210 5.42 -1.29 6.60
CA SER A 210 5.36 -1.69 5.18
C SER A 210 5.17 -3.19 4.99
N VAL A 211 5.86 -4.01 5.80
CA VAL A 211 5.69 -5.47 5.81
C VAL A 211 4.30 -5.88 6.27
N ILE A 212 3.78 -5.27 7.36
CA ILE A 212 2.42 -5.53 7.85
C ILE A 212 1.41 -5.26 6.73
N PHE A 213 1.57 -4.14 6.01
CA PHE A 213 0.74 -3.85 4.86
C PHE A 213 0.89 -4.89 3.75
N ALA A 214 2.12 -5.15 3.28
CA ALA A 214 2.33 -6.02 2.14
C ALA A 214 1.80 -7.43 2.40
N ILE A 215 2.14 -8.05 3.54
CA ILE A 215 1.64 -9.37 3.91
C ILE A 215 0.12 -9.34 4.10
N GLY A 216 -0.40 -8.41 4.89
CA GLY A 216 -1.82 -8.37 5.20
C GLY A 216 -2.68 -8.11 3.97
N PHE A 217 -2.22 -7.26 3.06
CA PHE A 217 -2.85 -7.01 1.78
C PHE A 217 -2.78 -8.24 0.86
N SER A 218 -1.63 -8.93 0.84
CA SER A 218 -1.47 -10.22 0.12
C SER A 218 -2.50 -11.23 0.60
N LEU A 219 -2.59 -11.45 1.91
CA LEU A 219 -3.49 -12.41 2.52
C LEU A 219 -4.96 -12.06 2.27
N ALA A 220 -5.33 -10.78 2.30
CA ALA A 220 -6.70 -10.35 2.03
C ALA A 220 -7.15 -10.69 0.60
N TRP A 221 -6.27 -10.45 -0.38
CA TRP A 221 -6.63 -10.60 -1.79
C TRP A 221 -6.39 -11.99 -2.35
N MET A 222 -5.24 -12.60 -2.06
CA MET A 222 -4.92 -13.97 -2.47
C MET A 222 -5.80 -14.97 -1.71
N MET A 223 -6.04 -14.71 -0.41
CA MET A 223 -6.84 -15.53 0.51
C MET A 223 -6.65 -17.04 0.29
N PRO A 224 -5.55 -17.64 0.78
CA PRO A 224 -5.26 -19.05 0.56
C PRO A 224 -6.34 -19.97 1.12
N ASN A 225 -6.44 -21.18 0.55
CA ASN A 225 -7.54 -22.12 0.84
C ASN A 225 -7.66 -22.47 2.32
N TRP A 226 -6.55 -22.53 3.06
CA TRP A 226 -6.57 -22.79 4.51
C TRP A 226 -7.23 -21.65 5.30
N LEU A 227 -7.00 -20.39 4.92
CA LEU A 227 -7.67 -19.22 5.52
C LEU A 227 -9.16 -19.21 5.17
N LYS A 228 -9.52 -19.51 3.91
CA LYS A 228 -10.93 -19.63 3.50
C LYS A 228 -11.66 -20.68 4.34
N LYS A 229 -11.07 -21.88 4.46
CA LYS A 229 -11.61 -22.97 5.29
C LYS A 229 -11.73 -22.55 6.76
N PHE A 230 -10.72 -21.89 7.32
CA PHE A 230 -10.72 -21.41 8.70
C PHE A 230 -11.89 -20.47 9.00
N PHE A 231 -12.12 -19.46 8.16
CA PHE A 231 -13.21 -18.51 8.37
C PHE A 231 -14.60 -19.08 8.04
N ASN A 232 -14.68 -20.09 7.17
CA ASN A 232 -15.94 -20.72 6.79
C ASN A 232 -16.36 -21.89 7.69
N ARG A 233 -15.62 -22.24 8.76
CA ARG A 233 -15.86 -23.45 9.58
C ARG A 233 -17.30 -23.63 10.07
N ASN A 234 -17.99 -22.52 10.37
CA ASN A 234 -19.36 -22.53 10.90
C ASN A 234 -20.37 -21.95 9.90
N TYR A 235 -19.98 -21.76 8.63
CA TYR A 235 -20.84 -21.18 7.61
C TYR A 235 -21.56 -22.29 6.84
N GLN A 236 -22.88 -22.39 7.03
CA GLN A 236 -23.72 -23.24 6.20
C GLN A 236 -24.10 -22.48 4.93
N LEU A 237 -23.60 -22.96 3.78
CA LEU A 237 -23.98 -22.45 2.46
C LEU A 237 -25.47 -22.78 2.23
N LEU A 238 -26.35 -21.78 2.31
CA LEU A 238 -27.77 -21.95 1.99
C LEU A 238 -28.06 -21.93 0.48
N ASP A 239 -27.06 -21.66 -0.36
CA ASP A 239 -27.09 -21.87 -1.81
C ASP A 239 -25.67 -21.68 -2.36
N GLU A 240 -25.28 -22.46 -3.37
CA GLU A 240 -23.96 -22.48 -4.03
C GLU A 240 -23.66 -21.20 -4.86
N LYS A 241 -23.76 -20.01 -4.27
CA LYS A 241 -23.25 -18.80 -4.93
C LYS A 241 -21.89 -18.43 -4.40
N GLU A 242 -20.84 -18.98 -5.03
CA GLU A 242 -19.53 -18.32 -5.02
C GLU A 242 -19.66 -16.99 -5.76
N TYR A 243 -19.61 -15.89 -5.02
CA TYR A 243 -19.65 -14.57 -5.61
C TYR A 243 -18.33 -14.26 -6.32
N THR A 244 -18.39 -14.03 -7.62
CA THR A 244 -17.32 -13.41 -8.38
C THR A 244 -17.06 -11.98 -7.88
N GLU A 245 -15.88 -11.42 -8.14
CA GLU A 245 -15.63 -10.02 -7.75
C GLU A 245 -16.65 -9.08 -8.38
N GLU A 246 -17.08 -9.32 -9.62
CA GLU A 246 -18.11 -8.50 -10.26
C GLU A 246 -19.45 -8.55 -9.53
N GLU A 247 -19.86 -9.73 -9.06
CA GLU A 247 -21.08 -9.87 -8.25
C GLU A 247 -20.93 -9.22 -6.87
N LEU A 248 -19.75 -9.33 -6.23
CA LEU A 248 -19.46 -8.60 -5.00
C LEU A 248 -19.58 -7.10 -5.22
N MET A 249 -19.05 -6.58 -6.32
CA MET A 249 -19.13 -5.15 -6.66
C MET A 249 -20.58 -4.70 -6.83
N ASN A 250 -21.43 -5.55 -7.43
CA ASN A 250 -22.85 -5.29 -7.57
C ASN A 250 -23.58 -5.32 -6.22
N LEU A 251 -23.22 -6.23 -5.31
CA LEU A 251 -23.79 -6.29 -3.96
C LEU A 251 -23.40 -5.11 -3.08
N ILE A 252 -22.24 -4.50 -3.34
CA ILE A 252 -21.79 -3.34 -2.60
C ILE A 252 -22.53 -2.08 -3.09
N ARG A 253 -23.05 -2.02 -4.35
CA ARG A 253 -23.75 -0.83 -4.91
C ARG A 253 -24.74 -0.24 -3.89
#